data_AF-A0A653CEQ1-F1
#
_entry.id   AF-A0A653CEQ1-F1
#
_cell.length_a   1.000
_cell.length_b   1.000
_cell.length_c   1.000
_cell.angle_alpha   90.00
_cell.angle_beta   90.00
_cell.angle_gamma   90.00
#
_symmetry.space_group_name_H-M   'P 1'
#
loop_
_entity.id
_entity.type
_entity.pdbx_description
1 polymer ?
#
loop_
_entity_poly.entity_id
_entity_poly.type
_entity_poly.pdbx_seq_one_letter_code
_entity_poly.pdbx_strand_id
1 'polypeptide(L)' 'IAASQEELVALLNILEQRSAEYGLGINYNKTKVMIVDREHDNYREIKSIGRCEVVQSFVYLGSLIDNSGSCEN' A
#
# COMPACT_ATOMS: atom_id res chain seq x y z
N ILE A 1 -7.55 2.19 3.92
CA ILE A 1 -7.87 1.72 2.55
C ILE A 1 -8.30 2.96 1.78
N ALA A 2 -7.71 3.23 0.62
CA ALA A 2 -8.08 4.33 -0.26
C ALA A 2 -8.83 3.78 -1.49
N ALA A 3 -9.73 4.57 -2.06
CA ALA A 3 -10.52 4.20 -3.24
C ALA A 3 -9.83 4.56 -4.57
N SER A 4 -8.82 5.44 -4.55
CA SER A 4 -8.04 5.79 -5.74
C SER A 4 -6.54 5.98 -5.45
N GLN A 5 -5.73 6.08 -6.52
CA GLN A 5 -4.30 6.35 -6.41
C GLN A 5 -4.04 7.75 -5.82
N GLU A 6 -4.80 8.75 -6.25
CA GLU A 6 -4.69 10.14 -5.79
C GLU A 6 -5.04 10.25 -4.30
N GLU A 7 -6.11 9.56 -3.87
CA GLU A 7 -6.48 9.50 -2.47
C GLU A 7 -5.37 8.85 -1.63
N LEU A 8 -4.79 7.75 -2.12
CA LEU A 8 -3.68 7.10 -1.42
C LEU A 8 -2.47 8.02 -1.29
N VAL A 9 -2.11 8.76 -2.34
CA VAL A 9 -1.01 9.73 -2.31
C VAL A 9 -1.30 10.85 -1.32
N ALA A 10 -2.53 11.38 -1.29
CA ALA A 10 -2.94 12.38 -0.32
C ALA A 10 -2.83 11.86 1.13
N LEU A 11 -3.24 10.62 1.39
CA LEU A 11 -3.10 9.99 2.70
C LEU A 11 -1.63 9.79 3.10
N LEU A 12 -0.76 9.39 2.17
CA LEU A 12 0.67 9.27 2.42
C LEU A 12 1.30 10.60 2.81
N ASN A 13 0.94 11.69 2.12
CA ASN A 13 1.43 13.03 2.45
C ASN A 13 0.96 13.49 3.83
N ILE A 14 -0.31 13.26 4.17
CA ILE A 14 -0.85 13.58 5.51
C ILE A 14 -0.13 12.76 6.58
N LEU A 15 0.11 11.47 6.34
CA LEU A 15 0.81 10.59 7.26
C LEU A 15 2.26 11.06 7.47
N GLU A 16 2.98 11.39 6.39
CA GLU A 16 4.36 11.87 6.46
C GLU A 16 4.43 13.17 7.29
N GLN A 17 3.57 14.15 6.98
CA GLN A 17 3.51 15.41 7.71
C GLN A 17 3.22 15.21 9.21
N ARG A 18 2.21 14.41 9.56
CA ARG A 18 1.87 14.15 10.97
C ARG A 18 2.94 13.33 11.69
N SER A 19 3.56 12.37 11.00
CA SER A 19 4.62 11.56 11.60
C SER A 19 5.85 12.41 11.94
N ALA A 20 6.15 13.43 11.14
CA ALA A 20 7.24 14.37 11.40
C ALA A 20 7.05 15.17 12.69
N GLU A 21 5.81 15.44 13.11
CA GLU A 21 5.51 16.08 14.41
C GLU A 21 6.00 15.24 15.60
N TYR A 22 6.08 13.91 15.42
CA TYR A 22 6.61 12.96 16.39
C TYR A 22 8.10 12.61 16.14
N GLY A 23 8.76 13.27 15.19
CA GLY A 23 10.13 12.93 14.78
C GLY A 23 10.26 11.59 14.04
N LEU A 24 9.15 11.07 13.50
CA LEU A 24 9.10 9.83 12.74
C LEU A 24 9.09 10.12 11.23
N GLY A 25 9.52 9.14 10.44
CA GLY A 25 9.49 9.20 8.97
C GLY A 25 9.07 7.87 8.36
N ILE A 26 8.56 7.94 7.12
CA ILE A 26 8.13 6.75 6.38
C ILE A 26 9.34 6.08 5.72
N ASN A 27 9.54 4.79 6.00
CA ASN A 27 10.55 4.00 5.30
C ASN A 27 9.98 3.44 4.00
N TYR A 28 10.12 4.20 2.91
CA TYR A 28 9.61 3.81 1.59
C TYR A 28 10.21 2.51 1.03
N ASN A 29 11.37 2.07 1.51
CA ASN A 29 11.92 0.77 1.11
C ASN A 29 11.10 -0.40 1.67
N LYS A 30 10.48 -0.21 2.85
CA LYS A 30 9.64 -1.21 3.53
C LYS A 30 8.15 -1.01 3.30
N THR A 31 7.70 0.23 3.07
CA THR A 31 6.29 0.52 2.82
C THR A 31 5.88 0.09 1.42
N LYS A 32 5.00 -0.93 1.35
CA LYS A 32 4.43 -1.44 0.11
C LYS A 32 2.94 -1.11 0.03
N VAL A 33 2.43 -0.98 -1.18
CA VAL A 33 1.00 -0.80 -1.46
C VAL A 33 0.50 -2.04 -2.19
N MET A 34 -0.70 -2.48 -1.84
CA MET A 34 -1.38 -3.55 -2.56
C MET A 34 -2.67 -2.98 -3.15
N ILE A 35 -2.92 -3.30 -4.41
CA ILE A 35 -4.20 -3.04 -5.05
C ILE A 35 -5.04 -4.30 -4.83
N VAL A 36 -6.11 -4.17 -4.03
CA VAL A 36 -7.04 -5.28 -3.79
C VAL A 36 -7.93 -5.41 -5.01
N ASP A 37 -7.85 -6.57 -5.65
CA ASP A 37 -8.59 -6.86 -6.86
C ASP A 37 -9.97 -7.40 -6.51
N ARG A 38 -11.02 -6.81 -7.07
CA ARG A 38 -12.40 -7.31 -6.92
C ARG A 38 -12.92 -7.97 -8.20
N GLU A 39 -12.33 -7.69 -9.37
CA GLU A 39 -12.91 -8.03 -10.68
C GLU A 39 -11.86 -8.37 -11.76
N HIS A 40 -10.61 -8.70 -11.42
CA HIS A 40 -9.54 -9.30 -12.25
C HIS A 40 -9.12 -8.62 -13.57
N ASP A 41 -9.78 -7.54 -14.02
CA ASP A 41 -9.67 -7.07 -15.42
C ASP A 41 -8.96 -5.72 -15.62
N ASN A 42 -8.33 -5.15 -14.59
CA ASN A 42 -7.65 -3.85 -14.72
C ASN A 42 -6.23 -3.82 -14.14
N TYR A 43 -5.51 -4.95 -14.19
CA TYR A 43 -4.06 -4.94 -13.95
C TYR A 43 -3.34 -4.35 -15.16
N ARG A 44 -3.42 -3.03 -15.33
CA ARG A 44 -2.26 -2.31 -15.86
C ARG A 44 -1.13 -2.59 -14.87
N GLU A 45 0.06 -2.97 -15.35
CA GLU A 45 1.27 -3.13 -14.52
C GLU A 45 1.63 -1.80 -13.82
N ILE A 46 0.87 -1.41 -12.80
CA ILE A 46 1.17 -0.29 -11.94
C ILE A 46 2.29 -0.77 -11.02
N LYS A 47 3.51 -0.31 -11.29
CA LYS A 47 4.70 -0.71 -10.51
C LYS A 47 4.82 0.07 -9.21
N SER A 48 4.29 1.29 -9.16
CA SER A 48 4.40 2.19 -8.02
C SER A 48 3.23 3.16 -7.93
N ILE A 49 2.83 3.50 -6.70
CA ILE A 49 1.91 4.61 -6.41
C ILE A 49 2.63 5.57 -5.47
N GLY A 50 2.81 6.82 -5.90
CA GLY A 50 3.68 7.77 -5.21
C GLY A 50 5.11 7.24 -5.11
N ARG A 51 5.61 7.08 -3.88
CA ARG A 51 6.95 6.54 -3.58
C ARG A 51 6.93 5.07 -3.14
N CYS A 52 5.74 4.45 -3.13
CA CYS A 52 5.55 3.08 -2.66
C CYS A 52 5.51 2.11 -3.85
N GLU A 53 6.22 0.99 -3.69
CA GLU A 53 6.13 -0.13 -4.62
C GLU A 53 4.77 -0.82 -4.49
N VAL A 54 4.21 -1.22 -5.62
CA VAL A 54 2.98 -2.02 -5.67
C VAL A 54 3.32 -3.50 -5.65
N VAL A 55 2.72 -4.25 -4.73
CA VAL A 55 2.89 -5.70 -4.55
C VAL A 55 1.54 -6.42 -4.67
N GLN A 56 1.58 -7.69 -5.04
CA GLN A 56 0.39 -8.55 -5.11
C GLN A 56 0.10 -9.27 -3.79
N SER A 57 1.11 -9.44 -2.95
CA SER A 57 0.99 -10.02 -1.62
C SER A 57 2.00 -9.40 -0.65
N PHE A 58 1.70 -9.45 0.64
CA PHE A 58 2.66 -9.10 1.69
C PHE A 58 2.41 -9.93 2.95
N VAL A 59 3.47 -10.16 3.72
CA VAL A 59 3.35 -10.78 5.04
C VAL A 59 2.99 -9.70 6.06
N TYR A 60 1.91 -9.93 6.80
CA TYR A 60 1.46 -9.08 7.88
C TYR A 60 1.34 -9.90 9.15
N LEU A 61 2.20 -9.60 10.13
CA LEU A 61 2.25 -10.27 11.44
C LEU A 61 2.37 -11.81 11.35
N GLY A 62 3.07 -12.31 10.32
CA GLY A 62 3.30 -13.74 10.11
C GLY A 62 2.35 -14.38 9.11
N SER A 63 1.21 -13.75 8.81
CA SER A 63 0.24 -14.26 7.83
C SER A 63 0.48 -13.65 6.45
N LEU A 64 0.34 -14.45 5.39
CA LEU A 64 0.39 -13.97 4.02
C LEU A 64 -0.97 -13.39 3.64
N ILE A 65 -0.99 -12.11 3.29
CA ILE A 65 -2.18 -11.43 2.75
C ILE A 65 -1.96 -11.25 1.25
N ASP A 66 -2.92 -11.70 0.45
CA ASP A 66 -2.91 -11.50 -1.00
C ASP A 66 -3.95 -10.46 -1.45
N ASN A 67 -3.85 -10.08 -2.72
CA ASN A 67 -4.72 -9.09 -3.35
C ASN A 67 -6.17 -9.57 -3.56
N SER A 68 -6.47 -10.85 -3.35
CA SER A 68 -7.85 -11.37 -3.32
C SER A 68 -8.55 -11.12 -1.97
N GLY A 69 -7.78 -10.68 -0.96
CA GLY A 69 -8.25 -10.54 0.41
C GLY A 69 -8.19 -11.83 1.22
N SER A 70 -7.50 -12.87 0.70
CA SER A 70 -7.23 -14.10 1.44
C SER A 70 -6.12 -13.88 2.48
N CYS A 71 -6.14 -14.70 3.53
CA CYS A 71 -5.17 -14.71 4.60
C CYS A 71 -4.76 -16.17 4.88
N GLU A 72 -3.49 -16.50 4.65
CA GLU A 72 -2.92 -17.82 4.94
C GLU A 72 -1.94 -17.72 6.12
N ASN A 73 -1.94 -18.73 7.00
CA ASN A 73 -1.14 -18.77 8.23
C ASN A 73 -0.22 -19.98 8.27
#